data_AF-W6ZTJ6-F1
#
_entry.id   AF-W6ZTJ6-F1
#
_cell.length_a   1.000
_cell.length_b   1.000
_cell.length_c   1.000
_cell.angle_alpha   90.00
_cell.angle_beta   90.00
_cell.angle_gamma   90.00
#
_symmetry.space_group_name_H-M   'P 1'
#
loop_
_entity.id
_entity.type
_entity.pdbx_description
1 polymer ?
#
loop_
_entity_poly.entity_id
_entity_poly.type
_entity_poly.pdbx_seq_one_letter_code
_entity_poly.pdbx_strand_id
1 'polypeptide(L)'
;MAGFFSFPQYLNQLISTKGSTPKEQTTKEVKWTLQDIKQETRSQDRNIKWSSEVISAPEYENSEQIMKKAKDFCIALEIWASELEVQGGTRPILVKQGKCSPNATNRGYGNPKPGARCSTDRSNLRWIVWGDNQENSWAQADAKSLRACVDIVQIIISSFGVSQGLKGSPILKNQQGACGRVSSRLEDWGGPSLRDKIMSDWFTSGSQGAWSSQGYTMSGTDFFDVLQQLVVGDDKAEKNVGCRKIPQESVTTGHCHAGWCDEELNSGVLISTGGMQSRPSPEPEGTTLDSGVGGVPEAQGGSSSGIVSGLDPLHTGSSGSLGPVDGEQVNEQSINSSQDQEGKVSFGGNVGDFGGFIGGGIAAVLLAAMAAYGLHRISGKRRGLRRRNLRGGTISSADLGSWDGYSFRRAKWRIGSGSREV
;
A
#
# COMPACT_ATOMS: atom_id res chain seq x y z
N MET A 1 17.31 6.21 -16.50
CA MET A 1 16.46 5.01 -16.70
C MET A 1 15.30 5.07 -15.71
N ALA A 2 14.36 5.99 -15.90
CA ALA A 2 13.15 6.07 -15.09
C ALA A 2 12.09 5.09 -15.65
N GLY A 3 11.31 4.45 -14.78
CA GLY A 3 10.12 3.70 -15.19
C GLY A 3 10.29 2.20 -15.42
N PHE A 4 11.24 1.52 -14.77
CA PHE A 4 11.36 0.06 -14.90
C PHE A 4 10.24 -0.70 -14.16
N PHE A 5 9.81 -0.17 -12.99
CA PHE A 5 8.70 -0.71 -12.21
C PHE A 5 7.61 0.34 -12.10
N SER A 6 6.39 -0.06 -12.45
CA SER A 6 5.20 0.77 -12.33
C SER A 6 4.22 0.09 -11.37
N PHE A 7 4.04 0.70 -10.19
CA PHE A 7 3.13 0.19 -9.18
C PHE A 7 1.66 0.09 -9.66
N PRO A 8 1.12 1.06 -10.43
CA PRO A 8 -0.18 0.90 -11.08
C PRO A 8 -0.25 -0.30 -12.03
N GLN A 9 0.80 -0.56 -12.83
CA GLN A 9 0.83 -1.73 -13.72
C GLN A 9 0.85 -3.04 -12.95
N TYR A 10 1.61 -3.12 -11.85
CA TYR A 10 1.60 -4.25 -10.93
C TYR A 10 0.17 -4.55 -10.43
N LEU A 11 -0.56 -3.53 -9.97
CA LEU A 11 -1.95 -3.72 -9.52
C LEU A 11 -2.90 -4.05 -10.67
N ASN A 12 -2.71 -3.46 -11.85
CA ASN A 12 -3.49 -3.86 -13.04
C ASN A 12 -3.27 -5.32 -13.41
N GLN A 13 -2.07 -5.87 -13.22
CA GLN A 13 -1.81 -7.30 -13.41
C GLN A 13 -2.45 -8.16 -12.31
N LEU A 14 -2.45 -7.71 -11.06
CA LEU A 14 -3.21 -8.35 -9.99
C LEU A 14 -4.70 -8.41 -10.34
N ILE A 15 -5.27 -7.28 -10.80
CA ILE A 15 -6.65 -7.23 -11.26
C ILE A 15 -6.85 -8.18 -12.45
N SER A 16 -5.97 -8.16 -13.45
CA SER A 16 -6.12 -9.00 -14.66
C SER A 16 -5.95 -10.50 -14.40
N THR A 17 -5.36 -10.88 -13.26
CA THR A 17 -5.20 -12.28 -12.89
C THR A 17 -6.59 -12.94 -12.83
N LYS A 18 -6.71 -14.12 -13.48
CA LYS A 18 -7.90 -14.96 -13.38
C LYS A 18 -8.02 -15.45 -11.94
N GLY A 19 -8.75 -14.68 -11.13
CA GLY A 19 -9.18 -15.13 -9.82
C GLY A 19 -10.14 -16.30 -10.01
N SER A 20 -9.98 -17.32 -9.18
CA SER A 20 -11.10 -18.20 -8.85
C SER A 20 -12.25 -17.31 -8.37
N THR A 21 -13.46 -17.55 -8.88
CA THR A 21 -14.68 -16.89 -8.38
C THR A 21 -14.63 -16.89 -6.86
N PRO A 22 -14.81 -15.73 -6.19
CA PRO A 22 -14.83 -15.67 -4.74
C PRO A 22 -15.75 -16.78 -4.25
N LYS A 23 -15.29 -17.55 -3.26
CA LYS A 23 -16.24 -18.39 -2.52
C LYS A 23 -17.33 -17.46 -2.02
N GLU A 24 -18.58 -17.89 -2.16
CA GLU A 24 -19.74 -17.15 -1.65
C GLU A 24 -19.37 -16.53 -0.30
N GLN A 25 -19.40 -15.18 -0.22
CA GLN A 25 -18.76 -14.41 0.85
C GLN A 25 -19.09 -15.02 2.21
N THR A 26 -18.14 -15.72 2.80
CA THR A 26 -18.36 -16.39 4.09
C THR A 26 -18.40 -15.40 5.23
N THR A 27 -17.83 -14.20 5.04
CA THR A 27 -17.79 -13.14 6.04
C THR A 27 -18.49 -11.88 5.51
N LYS A 28 -19.31 -11.25 6.36
CA LYS A 28 -19.96 -9.95 6.07
C LYS A 28 -18.99 -8.77 6.22
N GLU A 29 -17.69 -9.03 6.35
CA GLU A 29 -16.70 -8.01 6.71
C GLU A 29 -16.26 -7.20 5.49
N VAL A 30 -16.07 -7.84 4.33
CA VAL A 30 -15.58 -7.21 3.10
C VAL A 30 -16.76 -6.77 2.22
N LYS A 31 -16.97 -5.45 2.11
CA LYS A 31 -18.09 -4.85 1.35
C LYS A 31 -17.89 -4.88 -0.16
N TRP A 32 -16.64 -4.85 -0.61
CA TRP A 32 -16.25 -4.76 -2.02
C TRP A 32 -15.21 -5.83 -2.32
N THR A 33 -15.41 -6.57 -3.41
CA THR A 33 -14.49 -7.60 -3.90
C THR A 33 -13.76 -7.12 -5.14
N LEU A 34 -12.70 -7.84 -5.53
CA LEU A 34 -12.03 -7.61 -6.80
C LEU A 34 -12.97 -7.80 -8.00
N GLN A 35 -13.97 -8.68 -7.87
CA GLN A 35 -14.94 -8.90 -8.94
C GLN A 35 -15.79 -7.64 -9.18
N ASP A 36 -16.16 -6.93 -8.12
CA ASP A 36 -16.90 -5.66 -8.21
C ASP A 36 -16.06 -4.61 -8.95
N ILE A 37 -14.76 -4.49 -8.62
CA ILE A 37 -13.82 -3.58 -9.32
C ILE A 37 -13.73 -3.92 -10.83
N LYS A 38 -13.70 -5.21 -11.18
CA LYS A 38 -13.65 -5.65 -12.58
C LYS A 38 -14.91 -5.29 -13.34
N GLN A 39 -16.06 -5.60 -12.76
CA GLN A 39 -17.37 -5.49 -13.40
C GLN A 39 -17.87 -4.04 -13.50
N GLU A 40 -17.30 -3.12 -12.73
CA GLU A 40 -17.55 -1.68 -12.84
C GLU A 40 -17.17 -1.18 -14.25
N THR A 41 -18.15 -1.16 -15.16
CA THR A 41 -17.90 -0.96 -16.60
C THR A 41 -18.56 0.30 -17.15
N ARG A 42 -19.55 0.90 -16.46
CA ARG A 42 -20.28 2.07 -17.00
C ARG A 42 -21.27 2.68 -16.00
N SER A 43 -21.02 3.94 -15.66
CA SER A 43 -22.01 5.02 -15.45
C SER A 43 -23.39 4.64 -14.89
N GLN A 44 -23.47 3.93 -13.76
CA GLN A 44 -24.65 4.19 -12.94
C GLN A 44 -24.42 5.52 -12.25
N ASP A 45 -25.28 6.49 -12.59
CA ASP A 45 -25.49 7.86 -12.11
C ASP A 45 -25.48 8.06 -10.58
N ARG A 46 -25.11 7.02 -9.83
CA ARG A 46 -24.84 7.15 -8.43
C ARG A 46 -23.53 7.92 -8.34
N ASN A 47 -23.65 9.08 -7.72
CA ASN A 47 -22.58 9.72 -6.97
C ASN A 47 -22.10 8.69 -5.93
N ILE A 48 -21.38 7.64 -6.37
CA ILE A 48 -20.69 6.66 -5.54
C ILE A 48 -19.53 7.46 -4.97
N LYS A 49 -19.90 8.29 -4.00
CA LYS A 49 -19.01 8.99 -3.11
C LYS A 49 -18.12 7.88 -2.59
N TRP A 50 -16.86 7.87 -3.03
CA TRP A 50 -15.78 7.00 -2.60
C TRP A 50 -16.11 6.45 -1.22
N SER A 51 -16.79 5.29 -1.17
CA SER A 51 -17.27 4.78 0.11
C SER A 51 -16.02 4.21 0.70
N SER A 52 -15.42 4.98 1.62
CA SER A 52 -14.03 4.87 2.02
C SER A 52 -13.74 3.62 2.84
N GLU A 53 -14.68 2.68 2.95
CA GLU A 53 -14.58 1.53 3.83
C GLU A 53 -14.86 0.26 3.06
N VAL A 54 -13.81 -0.49 2.78
CA VAL A 54 -13.90 -1.88 2.33
C VAL A 54 -14.36 -2.79 3.45
N ILE A 55 -14.09 -2.41 4.70
CA ILE A 55 -14.33 -3.24 5.87
C ILE A 55 -15.39 -2.58 6.76
N SER A 56 -16.51 -3.28 6.98
CA SER A 56 -17.46 -2.96 8.06
C SER A 56 -17.12 -3.77 9.29
N ALA A 57 -16.24 -3.28 10.14
CA ALA A 57 -16.07 -3.87 11.46
C ALA A 57 -16.08 -2.78 12.53
N PRO A 58 -16.99 -2.88 13.52
CA PRO A 58 -17.12 -1.89 14.60
C PRO A 58 -15.88 -1.85 15.51
N GLU A 59 -15.04 -2.87 15.47
CA GLU A 59 -13.79 -2.97 16.23
C GLU A 59 -12.74 -1.91 15.83
N TYR A 60 -13.01 -1.13 14.79
CA TYR A 60 -12.04 -0.25 14.13
C TYR A 60 -12.37 1.23 14.21
N GLU A 61 -13.27 1.65 15.11
CA GLU A 61 -13.68 3.06 15.28
C GLU A 61 -12.47 4.02 15.43
N ASN A 62 -11.39 3.55 16.06
CA ASN A 62 -10.15 4.33 16.24
C ASN A 62 -9.18 4.33 15.03
N SER A 63 -9.49 3.60 13.97
CA SER A 63 -8.68 3.50 12.75
C SER A 63 -9.32 4.21 11.56
N GLU A 64 -10.57 4.68 11.68
CA GLU A 64 -11.31 5.34 10.59
C GLU A 64 -10.53 6.50 9.97
N GLN A 65 -9.88 7.32 10.80
CA GLN A 65 -9.07 8.46 10.33
C GLN A 65 -7.86 8.01 9.49
N ILE A 66 -7.27 6.86 9.83
CA ILE A 66 -6.13 6.29 9.12
C ILE A 66 -6.61 5.59 7.85
N MET A 67 -7.74 4.89 7.88
CA MET A 67 -8.33 4.27 6.69
C MET A 67 -8.74 5.31 5.64
N LYS A 68 -9.21 6.50 6.06
CA LYS A 68 -9.45 7.65 5.17
C LYS A 68 -8.20 8.14 4.43
N LYS A 69 -7.00 7.80 4.94
CA LYS A 69 -5.71 8.09 4.31
C LYS A 69 -5.20 7.00 3.39
N ALA A 70 -5.89 5.86 3.25
CA ALA A 70 -5.46 4.77 2.38
C ALA A 70 -5.17 5.21 0.94
N LYS A 71 -5.98 6.13 0.39
CA LYS A 71 -5.74 6.72 -0.94
C LYS A 71 -4.43 7.51 -1.00
N ASP A 72 -4.16 8.35 0.01
CA ASP A 72 -2.89 9.08 0.10
C ASP A 72 -1.70 8.11 0.21
N PHE A 73 -1.83 7.02 0.98
CA PHE A 73 -0.79 5.99 1.09
C PHE A 73 -0.54 5.30 -0.25
N CYS A 74 -1.57 5.01 -1.04
CA CYS A 74 -1.40 4.45 -2.37
C CYS A 74 -0.67 5.39 -3.33
N ILE A 75 -1.03 6.67 -3.35
CA ILE A 75 -0.31 7.68 -4.14
C ILE A 75 1.15 7.78 -3.66
N ALA A 76 1.39 7.71 -2.35
CA ALA A 76 2.73 7.69 -1.78
C ALA A 76 3.55 6.48 -2.23
N LEU A 77 2.94 5.28 -2.24
CA LEU A 77 3.56 4.04 -2.71
C LEU A 77 3.94 4.14 -4.19
N GLU A 78 3.10 4.74 -5.03
CA GLU A 78 3.43 4.99 -6.43
C GLU A 78 4.64 5.93 -6.58
N ILE A 79 4.63 7.06 -5.86
CA ILE A 79 5.75 8.03 -5.89
C ILE A 79 7.05 7.34 -5.45
N TRP A 80 7.02 6.62 -4.32
CA TRP A 80 8.18 5.90 -3.81
C TRP A 80 8.65 4.80 -4.76
N ALA A 81 7.73 4.02 -5.33
CA ALA A 81 8.06 2.94 -6.25
C ALA A 81 8.68 3.46 -7.57
N SER A 82 8.31 4.66 -8.00
CA SER A 82 8.88 5.29 -9.21
C SER A 82 10.37 5.66 -9.06
N GLU A 83 10.87 5.68 -7.82
CA GLU A 83 12.23 6.06 -7.43
C GLU A 83 13.09 4.85 -7.04
N LEU A 84 12.61 3.63 -7.30
CA LEU A 84 13.43 2.44 -7.14
C LEU A 84 14.60 2.47 -8.15
N GLU A 85 15.75 1.96 -7.73
CA GLU A 85 16.95 1.85 -8.56
C GLU A 85 17.30 0.38 -8.77
N VAL A 86 17.65 0.01 -10.00
CA VAL A 86 18.11 -1.34 -10.33
C VAL A 86 19.59 -1.51 -9.95
N GLN A 87 19.91 -2.54 -9.17
CA GLN A 87 21.27 -2.98 -8.85
C GLN A 87 21.68 -4.20 -9.70
N GLY A 88 22.20 -3.97 -10.91
CA GLY A 88 22.82 -5.04 -11.72
C GLY A 88 21.85 -5.93 -12.53
N GLY A 89 22.43 -6.80 -13.36
CA GLY A 89 21.81 -7.31 -14.60
C GLY A 89 21.68 -8.84 -14.75
N THR A 90 21.67 -9.61 -13.67
CA THR A 90 21.31 -11.05 -13.72
C THR A 90 19.99 -11.26 -13.00
N ARG A 91 19.02 -11.92 -13.67
CA ARG A 91 17.71 -12.22 -13.09
C ARG A 91 17.86 -13.07 -11.81
N PRO A 92 17.10 -12.80 -10.74
CA PRO A 92 16.14 -11.71 -10.60
C PRO A 92 16.81 -10.34 -10.46
N ILE A 93 16.24 -9.32 -11.09
CA ILE A 93 16.70 -7.93 -11.07
C ILE A 93 16.58 -7.41 -9.64
N LEU A 94 17.72 -7.19 -8.99
CA LEU A 94 17.75 -6.60 -7.65
C LEU A 94 17.37 -5.13 -7.75
N VAL A 95 16.41 -4.69 -6.94
CA VAL A 95 15.97 -3.30 -6.84
C VAL A 95 16.23 -2.82 -5.42
N LYS A 96 16.67 -1.57 -5.29
CA LYS A 96 16.80 -0.89 -4.00
C LYS A 96 15.96 0.37 -3.99
N GLN A 97 15.65 0.83 -2.79
CA GLN A 97 15.21 2.19 -2.60
C GLN A 97 16.30 3.16 -3.08
N GLY A 98 15.91 4.11 -3.95
CA GLY A 98 16.74 5.23 -4.34
C GLY A 98 16.79 6.31 -3.26
N LYS A 99 16.80 7.59 -3.67
CA LYS A 99 16.88 8.74 -2.74
C LYS A 99 15.55 9.12 -2.09
N CYS A 100 14.44 8.58 -2.57
CA CYS A 100 13.10 8.85 -2.05
C CYS A 100 12.79 7.94 -0.86
N SER A 101 12.67 8.51 0.34
CA SER A 101 12.09 7.78 1.48
C SER A 101 10.57 7.81 1.42
N PRO A 102 9.88 6.85 2.07
CA PRO A 102 8.42 6.85 2.11
C PRO A 102 7.82 8.17 2.62
N ASN A 103 8.38 8.80 3.66
CA ASN A 103 7.89 10.11 4.11
C ASN A 103 8.30 11.30 3.24
N ALA A 104 9.32 11.17 2.39
CA ALA A 104 9.70 12.20 1.41
C ALA A 104 8.63 12.39 0.31
N THR A 105 7.64 11.52 0.24
CA THR A 105 6.48 11.61 -0.66
C THR A 105 5.50 12.74 -0.29
N ASN A 106 5.56 13.25 0.96
CA ASN A 106 4.60 14.22 1.52
C ASN A 106 3.13 13.75 1.54
N ARG A 107 2.89 12.43 1.50
CA ARG A 107 1.55 11.84 1.47
C ARG A 107 1.30 10.86 2.64
N GLY A 108 2.27 10.66 3.52
CA GLY A 108 2.13 9.86 4.75
C GLY A 108 1.45 10.62 5.90
N TYR A 109 1.30 9.94 7.03
CA TYR A 109 0.87 10.54 8.30
C TYR A 109 2.01 11.32 8.97
N GLY A 110 3.26 10.99 8.63
CA GLY A 110 4.44 11.70 9.12
C GLY A 110 4.53 13.12 8.57
N ASN A 111 5.08 14.03 9.38
CA ASN A 111 5.51 15.33 8.86
C ASN A 111 6.69 15.09 7.92
N PRO A 112 6.66 15.62 6.69
CA PRO A 112 7.79 15.47 5.79
C PRO A 112 9.03 16.12 6.40
N LYS A 113 10.17 15.42 6.31
CA LYS A 113 11.46 15.98 6.74
C LYS A 113 11.79 17.18 5.82
N PRO A 114 12.13 18.36 6.37
CA PRO A 114 12.49 19.52 5.56
C PRO A 114 13.61 19.16 4.57
N GLY A 115 13.39 19.45 3.28
CA GLY A 115 14.37 19.20 2.23
C GLY A 115 14.37 17.78 1.64
N ALA A 116 13.71 16.80 2.25
CA ALA A 116 13.53 15.48 1.66
C ALA A 116 12.34 15.50 0.70
N ARG A 117 12.61 15.52 -0.61
CA ARG A 117 11.58 15.41 -1.65
C ARG A 117 11.98 14.35 -2.65
N CYS A 118 11.04 13.48 -2.99
CA CYS A 118 11.16 12.60 -4.15
C CYS A 118 11.18 13.45 -5.42
N SER A 119 11.87 12.99 -6.47
CA SER A 119 11.87 13.65 -7.77
C SER A 119 10.47 13.56 -8.34
N THR A 120 9.70 14.64 -8.23
CA THR A 120 8.31 14.67 -8.70
C THR A 120 8.27 14.87 -10.22
N ASP A 121 8.87 13.98 -11.00
CA ASP A 121 8.49 13.90 -12.42
C ASP A 121 7.07 13.33 -12.50
N ARG A 122 6.10 14.24 -12.33
CA ARG A 122 4.67 13.92 -12.24
C ARG A 122 4.15 13.29 -13.53
N SER A 123 4.87 13.40 -14.64
CA SER A 123 4.44 12.88 -15.94
C SER A 123 4.27 11.34 -15.94
N ASN A 124 4.99 10.64 -15.07
CA ASN A 124 4.96 9.18 -14.98
C ASN A 124 4.05 8.67 -13.85
N LEU A 125 3.53 9.55 -13.00
CA LEU A 125 2.64 9.19 -11.90
C LEU A 125 1.20 9.19 -12.41
N ARG A 126 0.59 8.00 -12.45
CA ARG A 126 -0.80 7.83 -12.84
C ARG A 126 -1.70 8.39 -11.77
N TRP A 127 -1.48 8.07 -10.49
CA TRP A 127 -2.48 8.36 -9.46
C TRP A 127 -2.51 9.77 -8.90
N ILE A 128 -1.52 10.59 -9.22
CA ILE A 128 -1.43 11.95 -8.67
C ILE A 128 -2.61 12.83 -9.07
N VAL A 129 -3.20 12.60 -10.25
CA VAL A 129 -4.37 13.37 -10.73
C VAL A 129 -5.64 13.10 -9.93
N TRP A 130 -5.67 11.98 -9.21
CA TRP A 130 -6.81 11.58 -8.39
C TRP A 130 -6.72 12.08 -6.95
N GLY A 131 -5.63 12.73 -6.52
CA GLY A 131 -5.47 13.18 -5.13
C GLY A 131 -6.55 14.14 -4.63
N ASP A 132 -6.83 15.21 -5.40
CA ASP A 132 -7.66 16.33 -4.94
C ASP A 132 -9.00 16.48 -5.69
N ASN A 133 -9.11 15.85 -6.87
CA ASN A 133 -10.29 15.95 -7.73
C ASN A 133 -11.15 14.69 -7.61
N GLN A 134 -12.46 14.86 -7.41
CA GLN A 134 -13.42 13.76 -7.41
C GLN A 134 -13.40 13.05 -8.77
N GLU A 135 -13.16 11.74 -8.73
CA GLU A 135 -13.20 10.86 -9.90
C GLU A 135 -14.61 10.78 -10.46
N ASN A 136 -14.78 11.17 -11.73
CA ASN A 136 -16.06 11.02 -12.43
C ASN A 136 -16.22 9.64 -13.08
N SER A 137 -15.20 8.76 -13.05
CA SER A 137 -15.30 7.44 -13.67
C SER A 137 -14.34 6.38 -13.11
N TRP A 138 -14.92 5.31 -12.57
CA TRP A 138 -14.21 4.08 -12.17
C TRP A 138 -13.92 3.14 -13.35
N ALA A 139 -14.36 3.49 -14.56
CA ALA A 139 -14.16 2.64 -15.73
C ALA A 139 -12.69 2.62 -16.20
N GLN A 140 -11.92 3.66 -15.85
CA GLN A 140 -10.52 3.78 -16.24
C GLN A 140 -9.66 2.75 -15.48
N ALA A 141 -8.73 2.11 -16.20
CA ALA A 141 -7.82 1.11 -15.62
C ALA A 141 -7.04 1.65 -14.42
N ASP A 142 -6.59 2.90 -14.50
CA ASP A 142 -5.83 3.51 -13.41
C ASP A 142 -6.69 3.74 -12.16
N ALA A 143 -7.95 4.16 -12.30
CA ALA A 143 -8.90 4.28 -11.17
C ALA A 143 -9.16 2.91 -10.52
N LYS A 144 -9.32 1.85 -11.32
CA LYS A 144 -9.45 0.46 -10.81
C LYS A 144 -8.19 0.01 -10.06
N SER A 145 -7.01 0.32 -10.58
CA SER A 145 -5.74 0.00 -9.92
C SER A 145 -5.58 0.76 -8.59
N LEU A 146 -5.95 2.03 -8.54
CA LEU A 146 -5.96 2.82 -7.30
C LEU A 146 -6.96 2.24 -6.30
N ARG A 147 -8.15 1.82 -6.75
CA ARG A 147 -9.13 1.15 -5.89
C ARG A 147 -8.55 -0.10 -5.25
N ALA A 148 -7.98 -0.97 -6.06
CA ALA A 148 -7.38 -2.21 -5.60
C ALA A 148 -6.26 -1.94 -4.58
N CYS A 149 -5.45 -0.90 -4.81
CA CYS A 149 -4.47 -0.48 -3.82
C CYS A 149 -5.12 -0.11 -2.49
N VAL A 150 -6.15 0.74 -2.53
CA VAL A 150 -6.84 1.21 -1.33
C VAL A 150 -7.44 0.04 -0.56
N ASP A 151 -8.05 -0.91 -1.26
CA ASP A 151 -8.64 -2.09 -0.62
C ASP A 151 -7.59 -2.93 0.09
N ILE A 152 -6.47 -3.22 -0.56
CA ILE A 152 -5.34 -3.96 0.03
C ILE A 152 -4.79 -3.22 1.25
N VAL A 153 -4.54 -1.92 1.12
CA VAL A 153 -4.02 -1.08 2.22
C VAL A 153 -4.98 -1.05 3.41
N GLN A 154 -6.29 -0.96 3.18
CA GLN A 154 -7.29 -1.01 4.25
C GLN A 154 -7.36 -2.38 4.92
N ILE A 155 -7.27 -3.46 4.14
CA ILE A 155 -7.16 -4.82 4.67
C ILE A 155 -5.95 -4.93 5.59
N ILE A 156 -4.78 -4.43 5.18
CA ILE A 156 -3.57 -4.47 6.00
C ILE A 156 -3.74 -3.62 7.28
N ILE A 157 -4.07 -2.34 7.16
CA ILE A 157 -4.21 -1.40 8.28
C ILE A 157 -5.17 -1.94 9.35
N SER A 158 -6.34 -2.44 8.92
CA SER A 158 -7.34 -3.00 9.83
C SER A 158 -6.89 -4.31 10.48
N SER A 159 -6.22 -5.20 9.73
CA SER A 159 -5.81 -6.51 10.23
C SER A 159 -4.70 -6.41 11.28
N PHE A 160 -3.80 -5.43 11.14
CA PHE A 160 -2.77 -5.12 12.11
C PHE A 160 -3.27 -4.23 13.27
N GLY A 161 -4.54 -3.81 13.24
CA GLY A 161 -5.13 -2.97 14.28
C GLY A 161 -4.43 -1.62 14.42
N VAL A 162 -3.99 -1.04 13.30
CA VAL A 162 -3.37 0.28 13.29
C VAL A 162 -4.41 1.31 13.78
N SER A 163 -4.08 2.03 14.85
CA SER A 163 -4.99 3.03 15.43
C SER A 163 -4.23 4.27 15.88
N GLN A 164 -4.94 5.38 16.09
CA GLN A 164 -4.33 6.57 16.64
C GLN A 164 -3.92 6.34 18.10
N GLY A 165 -2.65 6.56 18.42
CA GLY A 165 -2.13 6.60 19.79
C GLY A 165 -2.48 7.90 20.51
N LEU A 166 -2.14 7.99 21.80
CA LEU A 166 -2.50 9.12 22.68
C LEU A 166 -1.99 10.49 22.19
N LYS A 167 -0.87 10.51 21.44
CA LYS A 167 -0.28 11.73 20.85
C LYS A 167 -0.70 11.95 19.39
N GLY A 168 -1.75 11.26 18.94
CA GLY A 168 -2.19 11.23 17.55
C GLY A 168 -1.28 10.45 16.60
N SER A 169 -0.11 9.96 17.04
CA SER A 169 0.75 9.09 16.22
C SER A 169 0.14 7.70 16.11
N PRO A 170 0.05 7.09 14.91
CA PRO A 170 -0.45 5.74 14.74
C PRO A 170 0.40 4.72 15.49
N ILE A 171 -0.25 3.68 16.01
CA ILE A 171 0.38 2.53 16.69
C ILE A 171 -0.27 1.23 16.22
N LEU A 172 0.53 0.16 16.15
CA LEU A 172 0.08 -1.20 15.89
C LEU A 172 -0.39 -1.82 17.21
N LYS A 173 -1.65 -2.27 17.30
CA LYS A 173 -2.19 -2.84 18.55
C LYS A 173 -2.42 -4.34 18.51
N ASN A 174 -2.56 -4.93 17.33
CA ASN A 174 -3.00 -6.31 17.17
C ASN A 174 -2.09 -7.04 16.19
N GLN A 175 -0.86 -7.33 16.63
CA GLN A 175 0.12 -8.03 15.80
C GLN A 175 -0.11 -9.54 15.78
N GLN A 176 -0.61 -10.11 16.88
CA GLN A 176 -0.88 -11.54 16.96
C GLN A 176 -2.05 -11.93 16.06
N GLY A 177 -1.83 -12.90 15.18
CA GLY A 177 -2.72 -13.33 14.11
C GLY A 177 -2.96 -12.29 13.01
N ALA A 178 -2.13 -11.25 12.89
CA ALA A 178 -2.34 -10.19 11.89
C ALA A 178 -2.20 -10.74 10.47
N CYS A 179 -1.15 -11.51 10.20
CA CYS A 179 -0.93 -12.15 8.91
C CYS A 179 -2.05 -13.13 8.55
N GLY A 180 -2.57 -13.87 9.52
CA GLY A 180 -3.75 -14.72 9.34
C GLY A 180 -5.00 -13.91 8.95
N ARG A 181 -5.24 -12.77 9.61
CA ARG A 181 -6.37 -11.88 9.26
C ARG A 181 -6.21 -11.23 7.88
N VAL A 182 -5.02 -10.75 7.53
CA VAL A 182 -4.74 -10.22 6.19
C VAL A 182 -4.99 -11.29 5.14
N SER A 183 -4.42 -12.48 5.33
CA SER A 183 -4.59 -13.64 4.46
C SER A 183 -6.07 -14.00 4.26
N SER A 184 -6.85 -14.07 5.34
CA SER A 184 -8.29 -14.35 5.29
C SER A 184 -9.05 -13.30 4.48
N ARG A 185 -8.85 -12.01 4.78
CA ARG A 185 -9.55 -10.92 4.10
C ARG A 185 -9.16 -10.77 2.63
N LEU A 186 -7.90 -11.05 2.29
CA LEU A 186 -7.46 -11.07 0.88
C LEU A 186 -8.05 -12.26 0.12
N GLU A 187 -8.27 -13.41 0.78
CA GLU A 187 -8.98 -14.55 0.20
C GLU A 187 -10.43 -14.18 -0.12
N ASP A 188 -11.12 -13.55 0.83
CA ASP A 188 -12.50 -13.08 0.65
C ASP A 188 -12.58 -12.00 -0.44
N TRP A 189 -11.58 -11.13 -0.53
CA TRP A 189 -11.54 -10.03 -1.50
C TRP A 189 -11.24 -10.50 -2.94
N GLY A 190 -10.28 -11.39 -3.14
CA GLY A 190 -9.77 -11.73 -4.47
C GLY A 190 -9.47 -13.21 -4.74
N GLY A 191 -9.77 -14.08 -3.78
CA GLY A 191 -9.54 -15.52 -3.86
C GLY A 191 -8.13 -15.96 -3.44
N PRO A 192 -7.92 -17.27 -3.25
CA PRO A 192 -6.69 -17.84 -2.68
C PRO A 192 -5.43 -17.55 -3.50
N SER A 193 -5.52 -17.59 -4.84
CA SER A 193 -4.37 -17.32 -5.72
C SER A 193 -3.89 -15.88 -5.59
N LEU A 194 -4.81 -14.93 -5.47
CA LEU A 194 -4.46 -13.53 -5.35
C LEU A 194 -3.97 -13.18 -3.95
N ARG A 195 -4.62 -13.75 -2.92
CA ARG A 195 -4.14 -13.72 -1.54
C ARG A 195 -2.67 -14.14 -1.46
N ASP A 196 -2.35 -15.33 -1.96
CA ASP A 196 -0.98 -15.85 -1.87
C ASP A 196 0.01 -14.95 -2.60
N LYS A 197 -0.38 -14.42 -3.77
CA LYS A 197 0.44 -13.48 -4.53
C LYS A 197 0.68 -12.17 -3.78
N ILE A 198 -0.37 -11.57 -3.19
CA ILE A 198 -0.23 -10.31 -2.44
C ILE A 198 0.58 -10.55 -1.17
N MET A 199 0.31 -11.64 -0.44
CA MET A 199 1.05 -11.97 0.78
C MET A 199 2.54 -12.19 0.49
N SER A 200 2.90 -12.90 -0.59
CA SER A 200 4.30 -13.07 -0.99
C SER A 200 4.93 -11.79 -1.52
N ASP A 201 4.15 -10.94 -2.19
CA ASP A 201 4.68 -9.74 -2.80
C ASP A 201 4.79 -8.56 -1.80
N TRP A 202 3.98 -8.52 -0.75
CA TRP A 202 3.94 -7.37 0.15
C TRP A 202 4.71 -7.58 1.46
N PHE A 203 4.94 -8.82 1.87
CA PHE A 203 5.57 -9.16 3.15
C PHE A 203 6.84 -9.97 2.95
N THR A 204 7.88 -9.62 3.69
CA THR A 204 9.10 -10.39 3.80
C THR A 204 8.87 -11.63 4.67
N SER A 205 9.43 -12.77 4.22
CA SER A 205 9.56 -13.98 5.03
C SER A 205 11.05 -14.25 5.35
N GLY A 206 11.42 -14.12 6.62
CA GLY A 206 12.74 -14.44 7.15
C GLY A 206 13.89 -13.59 6.60
N SER A 207 15.08 -14.20 6.45
CA SER A 207 16.30 -13.53 5.97
C SER A 207 16.31 -13.24 4.47
N GLN A 208 15.36 -13.80 3.73
CA GLN A 208 15.13 -13.44 2.33
C GLN A 208 14.25 -12.20 2.29
N GLY A 209 14.87 -11.06 2.60
CA GLY A 209 14.28 -9.70 2.58
C GLY A 209 13.86 -9.22 1.19
N ALA A 210 13.21 -10.08 0.43
CA ALA A 210 13.13 -10.06 -1.03
C ALA A 210 11.68 -10.24 -1.48
N TRP A 211 10.95 -9.13 -1.62
CA TRP A 211 9.81 -9.06 -2.53
C TRP A 211 10.21 -9.70 -3.86
N SER A 212 9.59 -10.83 -4.25
CA SER A 212 9.88 -11.47 -5.53
C SER A 212 8.67 -11.50 -6.45
N SER A 213 8.49 -10.44 -7.24
CA SER A 213 7.44 -10.42 -8.27
C SER A 213 8.08 -10.19 -9.62
N GLN A 214 7.69 -10.98 -10.62
CA GLN A 214 8.06 -10.76 -12.03
C GLN A 214 9.57 -10.72 -12.31
N GLY A 215 10.34 -11.44 -11.51
CA GLY A 215 11.80 -11.46 -11.64
C GLY A 215 12.49 -10.22 -11.11
N TYR A 216 11.82 -9.44 -10.24
CA TYR A 216 12.46 -8.42 -9.41
C TYR A 216 12.65 -8.93 -7.99
N THR A 217 13.69 -8.45 -7.33
CA THR A 217 13.94 -8.69 -5.91
C THR A 217 14.24 -7.38 -5.22
N MET A 218 13.42 -6.94 -4.26
CA MET A 218 13.76 -5.74 -3.48
C MET A 218 14.73 -6.10 -2.36
N SER A 219 15.80 -5.33 -2.13
CA SER A 219 16.72 -5.59 -1.02
C SER A 219 16.38 -4.76 0.22
N GLY A 220 16.08 -5.42 1.34
CA GLY A 220 16.10 -4.82 2.68
C GLY A 220 14.90 -3.97 3.07
N THR A 221 13.84 -3.97 2.25
CA THR A 221 12.56 -3.32 2.53
C THR A 221 11.50 -4.03 1.69
N ASP A 222 10.27 -4.15 2.19
CA ASP A 222 9.10 -4.61 1.43
C ASP A 222 7.99 -3.54 1.37
N PHE A 223 6.89 -3.83 0.67
CA PHE A 223 5.77 -2.88 0.58
C PHE A 223 5.08 -2.66 1.94
N PHE A 224 5.06 -3.67 2.81
CA PHE A 224 4.50 -3.56 4.15
C PHE A 224 5.35 -2.62 5.02
N ASP A 225 6.67 -2.73 5.00
CA ASP A 225 7.61 -1.83 5.67
C ASP A 225 7.43 -0.38 5.21
N VAL A 226 7.28 -0.16 3.90
CA VAL A 226 7.02 1.17 3.33
C VAL A 226 5.67 1.68 3.81
N LEU A 227 4.63 0.85 3.78
CA LEU A 227 3.31 1.22 4.28
C LEU A 227 3.35 1.56 5.77
N GLN A 228 4.08 0.79 6.59
CA GLN A 228 4.30 1.12 7.98
C GLN A 228 4.97 2.48 8.10
N GLN A 229 6.05 2.76 7.37
CA GLN A 229 6.71 4.08 7.40
C GLN A 229 5.79 5.23 6.97
N LEU A 230 4.88 5.01 6.03
CA LEU A 230 3.86 5.99 5.64
C LEU A 230 2.82 6.22 6.74
N VAL A 231 2.48 5.18 7.49
CA VAL A 231 1.47 5.22 8.56
C VAL A 231 2.05 5.77 9.86
N VAL A 232 3.23 5.30 10.32
CA VAL A 232 3.81 5.65 11.61
C VAL A 232 4.98 6.64 11.52
N GLY A 233 5.70 6.70 10.39
CA GLY A 233 6.90 7.51 10.17
C GLY A 233 8.17 6.67 9.87
N ASP A 234 9.16 7.27 9.16
CA ASP A 234 10.37 6.60 8.61
C ASP A 234 11.17 5.83 9.69
N ASP A 235 11.15 6.33 10.93
CA ASP A 235 11.95 5.82 12.04
C ASP A 235 11.13 5.10 13.11
N LYS A 236 9.83 4.86 12.85
CA LYS A 236 8.89 4.25 13.81
C LYS A 236 8.29 2.93 13.34
N ALA A 237 8.58 2.51 12.12
CA ALA A 237 8.08 1.25 11.58
C ALA A 237 8.65 0.07 12.40
N GLU A 238 7.79 -0.88 12.71
CA GLU A 238 8.14 -2.09 13.46
C GLU A 238 8.66 -3.14 12.47
N LYS A 239 9.98 -3.15 12.27
CA LYS A 239 10.67 -4.03 11.30
C LYS A 239 10.78 -5.49 11.75
N ASN A 240 10.30 -5.81 12.95
CA ASN A 240 10.34 -7.14 13.54
C ASN A 240 9.11 -7.98 13.20
N VAL A 241 8.16 -7.47 12.42
CA VAL A 241 6.92 -8.18 12.10
C VAL A 241 6.89 -8.49 10.60
N GLY A 242 6.91 -9.77 10.26
CA GLY A 242 6.77 -10.31 8.91
C GLY A 242 5.64 -11.32 8.80
N CYS A 243 5.34 -11.75 7.57
CA CYS A 243 4.39 -12.83 7.33
C CYS A 243 5.08 -13.96 6.58
N ARG A 244 4.91 -15.19 7.07
CA ARG A 244 5.49 -16.39 6.43
C ARG A 244 4.43 -17.40 6.09
N LYS A 245 4.58 -18.01 4.91
CA LYS A 245 3.81 -19.19 4.53
C LYS A 245 4.45 -20.44 5.13
N ILE A 246 3.73 -21.11 6.00
CA ILE A 246 4.08 -22.39 6.61
C ILE A 246 3.36 -23.51 5.85
N PRO A 247 4.00 -24.68 5.65
CA PRO A 247 3.32 -25.85 5.09
C PRO A 247 2.04 -26.17 5.87
N GLN A 248 0.99 -26.56 5.15
CA GLN A 248 -0.34 -26.77 5.73
C GLN A 248 -0.34 -27.83 6.85
N GLU A 249 0.53 -28.83 6.75
CA GLU A 249 0.74 -29.89 7.74
C GLU A 249 1.29 -29.38 9.08
N SER A 250 1.97 -28.24 9.07
CA SER A 250 2.61 -27.66 10.26
C SER A 250 1.79 -26.54 10.90
N VAL A 251 0.57 -26.29 10.44
CA VAL A 251 -0.33 -25.28 11.02
C VAL A 251 -0.93 -25.84 12.32
N THR A 252 -0.21 -25.70 13.43
CA THR A 252 -0.59 -26.33 14.70
C THR A 252 -1.53 -25.50 15.59
N THR A 253 -1.72 -24.19 15.36
CA THR A 253 -2.60 -23.34 16.21
C THR A 253 -3.15 -22.08 15.51
N GLY A 254 -4.30 -21.60 16.00
CA GLY A 254 -5.30 -20.76 15.32
C GLY A 254 -5.00 -19.29 15.03
N HIS A 255 -3.73 -18.90 14.87
CA HIS A 255 -3.37 -17.53 14.43
C HIS A 255 -2.99 -17.46 12.95
N CYS A 256 -2.91 -18.61 12.28
CA CYS A 256 -2.62 -18.69 10.86
C CYS A 256 -3.89 -18.85 10.04
N HIS A 257 -3.90 -18.31 8.82
CA HIS A 257 -4.95 -18.58 7.83
C HIS A 257 -4.34 -19.02 6.51
N ALA A 258 -4.77 -20.18 6.02
CA ALA A 258 -4.26 -20.78 4.79
C ALA A 258 -2.72 -20.92 4.75
N GLY A 259 -2.11 -21.25 5.90
CA GLY A 259 -0.67 -21.38 6.06
C GLY A 259 0.07 -20.07 6.29
N TRP A 260 -0.55 -18.90 6.14
CA TRP A 260 0.09 -17.62 6.45
C TRP A 260 0.01 -17.32 7.95
N CYS A 261 1.17 -17.16 8.57
CA CYS A 261 1.35 -16.92 10.00
C CYS A 261 2.24 -15.69 10.21
N ASP A 262 2.15 -15.08 11.40
CA ASP A 262 3.10 -14.05 11.80
C ASP A 262 4.49 -14.65 11.97
N GLU A 263 5.52 -13.91 11.57
CA GLU A 263 6.92 -14.25 11.76
C GLU A 263 7.63 -13.09 12.45
N GLU A 264 8.34 -13.37 13.53
CA GLU A 264 9.25 -12.40 14.14
C GLU A 264 10.54 -12.34 13.31
N LEU A 265 10.77 -11.20 12.66
CA LEU A 265 12.02 -10.94 11.95
C LEU A 265 13.08 -10.59 12.99
N ASN A 266 13.96 -11.54 13.31
CA ASN A 266 15.07 -11.30 14.22
C ASN A 266 15.94 -10.14 13.67
N SER A 267 15.89 -8.98 14.34
CA SER A 267 16.62 -7.74 14.01
C SER A 267 18.16 -7.87 13.99
N GLY A 268 18.70 -9.08 14.14
CA GLY A 268 20.14 -9.36 14.33
C GLY A 268 20.86 -9.96 13.14
N VAL A 269 20.18 -10.37 12.06
CA VAL A 269 20.88 -10.84 10.86
C VAL A 269 21.18 -9.64 9.97
N LEU A 270 22.25 -8.91 10.30
CA LEU A 270 22.92 -8.05 9.32
C LEU A 270 23.19 -8.94 8.10
N ILE A 271 22.47 -8.70 7.01
CA ILE A 271 22.83 -9.24 5.69
C ILE A 271 24.21 -8.66 5.44
N SER A 272 25.23 -9.43 5.81
CA SER A 272 26.60 -9.19 5.45
C SER A 272 26.57 -9.20 3.94
N THR A 273 26.51 -8.01 3.37
CA THR A 273 26.63 -7.76 1.94
C THR A 273 28.00 -8.30 1.65
N GLY A 274 28.05 -9.54 1.17
CA GLY A 274 29.28 -10.25 0.92
C GLY A 274 30.10 -9.41 -0.04
N GLY A 275 31.00 -8.61 0.51
CA GLY A 275 32.16 -8.17 -0.22
C GLY A 275 32.74 -9.45 -0.78
N MET A 276 32.83 -9.53 -2.10
CA MET A 276 33.68 -10.51 -2.75
C MET A 276 35.09 -10.25 -2.21
N GLN A 277 35.43 -10.89 -1.09
CA GLN A 277 36.82 -11.11 -0.75
C GLN A 277 37.33 -12.00 -1.86
N SER A 278 38.11 -11.38 -2.74
CA SER A 278 38.96 -12.03 -3.71
C SER A 278 39.65 -13.21 -3.02
N ARG A 279 39.19 -14.41 -3.35
CA ARG A 279 39.84 -15.65 -2.94
C ARG A 279 41.27 -15.59 -3.50
N PRO A 280 42.33 -15.57 -2.68
CA PRO A 280 43.68 -15.66 -3.21
C PRO A 280 43.78 -16.97 -4.00
N SER A 281 44.22 -16.83 -5.25
CA SER A 281 44.49 -17.91 -6.18
C SER A 281 45.50 -18.86 -5.53
N PRO A 282 45.22 -20.17 -5.39
CA PRO A 282 46.24 -21.11 -4.96
C PRO A 282 47.28 -21.26 -6.08
N GLU A 283 48.54 -20.99 -5.74
CA GLU A 283 49.70 -21.35 -6.56
C GLU A 283 49.65 -22.84 -6.96
N PRO A 284 50.06 -23.19 -8.18
CA PRO A 284 50.11 -24.57 -8.62
C PRO A 284 51.36 -25.27 -8.04
N GLU A 285 51.16 -26.17 -7.08
CA GLU A 285 52.18 -27.16 -6.71
C GLU A 285 52.31 -28.18 -7.84
N GLY A 286 53.52 -28.26 -8.41
CA GLY A 286 53.89 -29.24 -9.42
C GLY A 286 53.84 -30.66 -8.86
N THR A 287 53.09 -31.53 -9.53
CA THR A 287 53.12 -32.97 -9.27
C THR A 287 53.66 -33.68 -10.50
N THR A 288 54.74 -34.42 -10.30
CA THR A 288 55.47 -35.22 -11.26
C THR A 288 54.63 -36.37 -11.82
N LEU A 289 54.74 -36.55 -13.13
CA LEU A 289 54.27 -37.70 -13.91
C LEU A 289 54.86 -39.00 -13.36
N ASP A 290 54.02 -40.01 -13.13
CA ASP A 290 54.42 -41.40 -13.28
C ASP A 290 53.38 -42.16 -14.11
N SER A 291 53.89 -42.97 -15.02
CA SER A 291 53.16 -43.64 -16.10
C SER A 291 52.74 -45.04 -15.67
N GLY A 292 51.46 -45.37 -15.81
CA GLY A 292 50.93 -46.71 -15.54
C GLY A 292 50.00 -47.16 -16.67
N VAL A 293 50.50 -48.08 -17.49
CA VAL A 293 49.90 -48.69 -18.67
C VAL A 293 48.81 -49.72 -18.30
N GLY A 294 47.72 -49.75 -19.10
CA GLY A 294 47.10 -51.01 -19.52
C GLY A 294 45.62 -51.24 -19.13
N GLY A 295 44.77 -51.51 -20.14
CA GLY A 295 43.53 -52.28 -19.95
C GLY A 295 42.31 -51.84 -20.77
N VAL A 296 42.15 -52.42 -21.97
CA VAL A 296 40.92 -52.53 -22.78
C VAL A 296 40.19 -53.83 -22.34
N PRO A 297 38.84 -53.89 -22.22
CA PRO A 297 37.89 -54.25 -23.31
C PRO A 297 36.60 -53.39 -23.30
N GLU A 298 36.01 -53.00 -24.44
CA GLU A 298 35.27 -53.76 -25.47
C GLU A 298 33.81 -54.12 -25.11
N ALA A 299 32.90 -53.35 -25.73
CA ALA A 299 31.63 -53.69 -26.39
C ALA A 299 30.33 -54.10 -25.65
N GLN A 300 29.25 -53.83 -26.41
CA GLN A 300 27.82 -54.19 -26.29
C GLN A 300 26.99 -53.26 -25.40
N GLY A 301 25.89 -52.65 -25.85
CA GLY A 301 24.98 -52.98 -26.95
C GLY A 301 23.57 -52.99 -26.36
N GLY A 302 22.66 -52.12 -26.83
CA GLY A 302 21.34 -52.04 -26.22
C GLY A 302 20.43 -51.01 -26.87
N SER A 303 19.72 -51.46 -27.90
CA SER A 303 18.72 -50.76 -28.70
C SER A 303 17.33 -50.86 -28.07
N SER A 304 16.54 -49.78 -28.09
CA SER A 304 15.05 -49.75 -28.20
C SER A 304 14.59 -48.28 -28.12
N SER A 305 14.11 -47.61 -29.17
CA SER A 305 12.85 -47.78 -29.93
C SER A 305 11.57 -47.43 -29.15
N GLY A 306 10.87 -46.41 -29.67
CA GLY A 306 9.51 -45.98 -29.33
C GLY A 306 9.37 -44.47 -29.56
N ILE A 307 9.21 -43.96 -30.79
CA ILE A 307 7.97 -43.88 -31.59
C ILE A 307 6.73 -43.54 -30.75
N VAL A 308 6.35 -42.26 -30.71
CA VAL A 308 4.97 -41.81 -30.99
C VAL A 308 5.02 -40.49 -31.77
N SER A 309 4.32 -40.49 -32.89
CA SER A 309 4.15 -39.44 -33.88
C SER A 309 3.06 -38.42 -33.51
N GLY A 310 3.10 -37.25 -34.17
CA GLY A 310 1.97 -36.31 -34.37
C GLY A 310 2.41 -34.85 -34.25
N LEU A 311 2.77 -34.14 -35.34
CA LEU A 311 1.88 -33.37 -36.25
C LEU A 311 1.05 -32.33 -35.47
N ASP A 312 1.10 -31.01 -35.66
CA ASP A 312 1.47 -30.15 -36.80
C ASP A 312 1.95 -28.76 -36.32
N PRO A 313 2.80 -28.05 -37.09
CA PRO A 313 3.10 -26.63 -36.92
C PRO A 313 2.49 -25.81 -38.07
N LEU A 314 1.39 -25.10 -37.87
CA LEU A 314 0.98 -24.07 -38.85
C LEU A 314 0.00 -23.04 -38.26
N HIS A 315 0.50 -21.87 -37.90
CA HIS A 315 -0.29 -20.64 -37.99
C HIS A 315 0.58 -19.47 -38.48
N THR A 316 0.60 -19.37 -39.81
CA THR A 316 0.91 -18.20 -40.61
C THR A 316 -0.19 -17.15 -40.49
N GLY A 317 0.22 -15.89 -40.28
CA GLY A 317 -0.38 -14.74 -40.95
C GLY A 317 -1.41 -13.92 -40.18
N SER A 318 -0.99 -12.74 -39.70
CA SER A 318 -1.66 -11.50 -40.07
C SER A 318 -0.74 -10.30 -39.77
N SER A 319 -0.07 -9.84 -40.82
CA SER A 319 0.50 -8.51 -40.92
C SER A 319 -0.60 -7.55 -41.36
N GLY A 320 -0.91 -6.55 -40.54
CA GLY A 320 -1.61 -5.32 -40.97
C GLY A 320 -0.63 -4.16 -40.74
N SER A 321 0.13 -3.78 -41.76
CA SER A 321 -0.19 -2.72 -42.73
C SER A 321 -0.19 -1.34 -42.10
N LEU A 322 0.99 -0.73 -42.16
CA LEU A 322 1.20 0.72 -42.12
C LEU A 322 0.56 1.33 -43.37
N GLY A 323 -0.18 2.42 -43.18
CA GLY A 323 -0.80 3.22 -44.23
C GLY A 323 -1.12 4.63 -43.70
N PRO A 324 -1.25 5.63 -44.58
CA PRO A 324 -0.39 6.80 -44.56
C PRO A 324 -0.94 8.02 -43.85
N VAL A 325 0.01 8.93 -43.60
CA VAL A 325 -0.11 10.34 -43.26
C VAL A 325 -1.04 11.06 -44.24
N ASP A 326 -2.08 11.70 -43.71
CA ASP A 326 -2.72 12.86 -44.34
C ASP A 326 -2.75 13.99 -43.32
N GLY A 327 -2.18 15.12 -43.72
CA GLY A 327 -2.11 16.34 -42.93
C GLY A 327 -3.39 17.14 -43.03
N GLU A 328 -3.87 17.62 -41.89
CA GLU A 328 -4.85 18.69 -41.82
C GLU A 328 -4.23 19.86 -41.04
N GLN A 329 -3.92 20.90 -41.80
CA GLN A 329 -3.65 22.25 -41.33
C GLN A 329 -4.92 22.86 -40.71
N VAL A 330 -4.78 24.06 -40.09
CA VAL A 330 -5.81 24.94 -39.49
C VAL A 330 -5.92 24.70 -37.96
N ASN A 331 -5.67 25.65 -37.06
CA ASN A 331 -5.62 27.11 -37.12
C ASN A 331 -4.72 27.62 -35.97
N GLU A 332 -3.73 28.46 -36.27
CA GLU A 332 -3.09 29.32 -35.28
C GLU A 332 -4.08 30.45 -34.93
N GLN A 333 -4.63 30.43 -33.72
CA GLN A 333 -5.23 31.63 -33.15
C GLN A 333 -4.31 32.20 -32.08
N SER A 334 -3.61 33.25 -32.53
CA SER A 334 -2.88 34.21 -31.71
C SER A 334 -3.76 34.76 -30.59
N ILE A 335 -3.32 34.60 -29.34
CA ILE A 335 -3.66 35.53 -28.28
C ILE A 335 -2.34 36.15 -27.81
N ASN A 336 -2.01 37.28 -28.45
CA ASN A 336 -1.18 38.29 -27.84
C ASN A 336 -1.96 38.93 -26.69
N SER A 337 -1.40 38.93 -25.49
CA SER A 337 -1.35 40.13 -24.62
C SER A 337 -0.44 39.87 -23.43
N SER A 338 0.78 40.40 -23.56
CA SER A 338 1.43 41.31 -22.63
C SER A 338 1.09 41.18 -21.13
N GLN A 339 2.07 40.83 -20.31
CA GLN A 339 2.75 41.83 -19.50
C GLN A 339 3.94 41.24 -18.74
N ASP A 340 5.06 41.94 -18.89
CA ASP A 340 6.25 41.86 -18.09
C ASP A 340 5.96 41.94 -16.60
N GLN A 341 6.61 41.09 -15.80
CA GLN A 341 7.36 41.56 -14.65
C GLN A 341 8.34 40.48 -14.16
N GLU A 342 9.60 40.69 -14.49
CA GLU A 342 10.73 40.10 -13.78
C GLU A 342 10.71 40.55 -12.31
N GLY A 343 10.36 39.63 -11.42
CA GLY A 343 10.45 39.80 -9.97
C GLY A 343 11.37 38.75 -9.37
N LYS A 344 12.68 38.87 -9.64
CA LYS A 344 13.72 37.99 -9.10
C LYS A 344 13.95 38.33 -7.62
N VAL A 345 13.17 37.76 -6.71
CA VAL A 345 13.39 37.91 -5.26
C VAL A 345 14.41 36.88 -4.80
N SER A 346 15.67 37.29 -4.78
CA SER A 346 16.76 36.51 -4.20
C SER A 346 16.75 36.71 -2.67
N PHE A 347 16.38 35.67 -1.92
CA PHE A 347 16.50 35.65 -0.46
C PHE A 347 17.90 35.12 -0.09
N GLY A 348 18.90 35.97 -0.24
CA GLY A 348 20.25 35.76 0.26
C GLY A 348 20.44 36.56 1.55
N GLY A 349 20.40 35.89 2.69
CA GLY A 349 20.66 36.50 3.99
C GLY A 349 22.13 36.86 4.12
N ASN A 350 22.42 38.16 4.20
CA ASN A 350 23.63 38.66 4.81
C ASN A 350 23.22 39.70 5.84
N VAL A 351 23.49 39.40 7.11
CA VAL A 351 23.08 40.19 8.27
C VAL A 351 24.16 41.23 8.51
N GLY A 352 23.86 42.48 8.17
CA GLY A 352 24.69 43.62 8.49
C GLY A 352 24.49 44.74 7.49
N ASP A 353 23.52 45.61 7.72
CA ASP A 353 23.86 46.99 8.07
C ASP A 353 22.60 47.75 8.54
N PHE A 354 22.82 48.61 9.52
CA PHE A 354 21.84 49.39 10.24
C PHE A 354 21.62 50.70 9.45
N GLY A 355 20.48 50.88 8.77
CA GLY A 355 20.17 52.17 8.16
C GLY A 355 18.87 52.24 7.37
N GLY A 356 17.81 52.80 7.97
CA GLY A 356 16.63 53.23 7.22
C GLY A 356 15.31 53.15 8.00
N PHE A 357 15.08 54.13 8.87
CA PHE A 357 13.95 54.22 9.83
C PHE A 357 12.54 54.40 9.22
N ILE A 358 12.29 54.07 7.94
CA ILE A 358 11.00 54.32 7.28
C ILE A 358 10.26 53.03 6.87
N GLY A 359 10.94 51.88 6.83
CA GLY A 359 10.33 50.59 6.43
C GLY A 359 9.68 49.78 7.57
N GLY A 360 9.95 50.09 8.84
CA GLY A 360 9.55 49.27 9.99
C GLY A 360 8.09 49.44 10.46
N GLY A 361 7.46 50.57 10.13
CA GLY A 361 6.12 50.89 10.64
C GLY A 361 5.02 49.97 10.10
N ILE A 362 5.06 49.65 8.81
CA ILE A 362 4.01 48.87 8.15
C ILE A 362 4.06 47.40 8.61
N ALA A 363 5.25 46.83 8.77
CA ALA A 363 5.42 45.47 9.26
C ALA A 363 4.93 45.31 10.72
N ALA A 364 5.20 46.30 11.58
CA ALA A 364 4.73 46.30 12.96
C ALA A 364 3.20 46.41 13.07
N VAL A 365 2.57 47.24 12.23
CA VAL A 365 1.10 47.37 12.19
C VAL A 365 0.44 46.08 11.70
N LEU A 366 0.99 45.43 10.69
CA LEU A 366 0.46 44.15 10.18
C LEU A 366 0.58 43.03 11.22
N LEU A 367 1.72 42.93 11.91
CA LEU A 367 1.91 41.94 12.97
C LEU A 367 1.00 42.23 14.19
N ALA A 368 0.82 43.49 14.56
CA ALA A 368 -0.10 43.88 15.63
C ALA A 368 -1.57 43.55 15.29
N ALA A 369 -1.98 43.79 14.04
CA ALA A 369 -3.33 43.45 13.56
C ALA A 369 -3.59 41.93 13.58
N MET A 370 -2.61 41.12 13.16
CA MET A 370 -2.73 39.66 13.23
C MET A 370 -2.77 39.14 14.68
N ALA A 371 -1.97 39.71 15.58
CA ALA A 371 -1.99 39.36 17.00
C ALA A 371 -3.33 39.71 17.67
N ALA A 372 -3.88 40.89 17.38
CA ALA A 372 -5.19 41.32 17.87
C ALA A 372 -6.32 40.42 17.36
N TYR A 373 -6.26 40.01 16.08
CA TYR A 373 -7.24 39.08 15.50
C TYR A 373 -7.19 37.69 16.16
N GLY A 374 -5.99 37.18 16.46
CA GLY A 374 -5.81 35.93 17.20
C GLY A 374 -6.45 35.98 18.60
N LEU A 375 -6.22 37.07 19.35
CA LEU A 375 -6.80 37.28 20.68
C LEU A 375 -8.33 37.43 20.66
N HIS A 376 -8.88 38.11 19.66
CA HIS A 376 -10.33 38.24 19.48
C HIS A 376 -11.02 36.88 19.24
N ARG A 377 -10.41 36.01 18.41
CA ARG A 377 -10.94 34.67 18.11
C ARG A 377 -10.99 33.75 19.34
N ILE A 378 -10.02 33.85 20.25
CA ILE A 378 -9.97 33.03 21.47
C ILE A 378 -10.99 33.53 22.50
N SER A 379 -11.19 34.85 22.58
CA SER A 379 -12.07 35.49 23.57
C SER A 379 -13.56 35.33 23.24
N GLY A 380 -13.92 35.22 21.95
CA GLY A 380 -15.32 35.09 21.51
C GLY A 380 -15.99 33.75 21.83
N LYS A 381 -15.23 32.68 22.10
CA LYS A 381 -15.79 31.32 22.29
C LYS A 381 -16.17 30.95 23.74
N ARG A 382 -15.94 31.82 24.73
CA ARG A 382 -16.16 31.47 26.16
C ARG A 382 -17.47 31.96 26.79
N ARG A 383 -18.40 32.58 26.05
CA ARG A 383 -19.65 33.12 26.63
C ARG A 383 -20.91 32.23 26.53
N GLY A 384 -20.80 30.97 26.09
CA GLY A 384 -21.97 30.13 25.79
C GLY A 384 -22.37 29.02 26.78
N LEU A 385 -21.61 28.75 27.85
CA LEU A 385 -21.88 27.59 28.73
C LEU A 385 -21.85 27.99 30.21
N ARG A 386 -22.80 28.81 30.66
CA ARG A 386 -23.11 28.92 32.09
C ARG A 386 -24.54 29.38 32.30
N ARG A 387 -25.47 28.42 32.37
CA ARG A 387 -26.64 28.36 33.26
C ARG A 387 -27.65 27.36 32.71
N ARG A 388 -27.62 26.14 33.22
CA ARG A 388 -28.85 25.42 33.60
C ARG A 388 -28.50 24.30 34.58
N ASN A 389 -29.30 24.26 35.64
CA ASN A 389 -29.52 23.16 36.58
C ASN A 389 -28.78 23.24 37.92
N LEU A 390 -29.28 24.17 38.74
CA LEU A 390 -29.49 23.96 40.18
C LEU A 390 -30.98 24.25 40.45
N ARG A 391 -31.79 23.19 40.50
CA ARG A 391 -33.08 23.21 41.20
C ARG A 391 -33.39 21.78 41.64
N GLY A 392 -33.22 21.56 42.94
CA GLY A 392 -33.79 20.41 43.62
C GLY A 392 -35.31 20.45 43.51
N GLY A 393 -35.88 19.29 43.24
CA GLY A 393 -37.32 19.03 43.28
C GLY A 393 -37.50 17.67 43.93
N THR A 394 -38.10 17.68 45.11
CA THR A 394 -38.54 16.56 45.91
C THR A 394 -39.40 15.59 45.11
N ILE A 395 -39.14 14.30 45.29
CA ILE A 395 -39.93 13.19 44.76
C ILE A 395 -41.26 13.16 45.50
N SER A 396 -42.36 13.36 44.78
CA SER A 396 -43.71 12.99 45.22
C SER A 396 -44.31 12.10 44.16
N SER A 397 -44.72 10.91 44.61
CA SER A 397 -45.54 9.94 43.88
C SER A 397 -46.86 10.56 43.43
N ALA A 398 -47.22 10.37 42.17
CA ALA A 398 -48.57 10.04 41.68
C ALA A 398 -48.66 10.26 40.15
N ASP A 399 -49.50 9.44 39.53
CA ASP A 399 -50.12 9.61 38.21
C ASP A 399 -49.36 9.25 36.93
N LEU A 400 -49.50 7.97 36.58
CA LEU A 400 -50.32 7.49 35.44
C LEU A 400 -50.36 8.39 34.20
N GLY A 401 -49.75 7.90 33.12
CA GLY A 401 -49.88 8.48 31.79
C GLY A 401 -49.28 7.60 30.69
N SER A 402 -50.02 6.55 30.34
CA SER A 402 -50.07 5.85 29.05
C SER A 402 -49.12 6.35 27.95
N TRP A 403 -48.11 5.53 27.60
CA TRP A 403 -47.51 5.48 26.26
C TRP A 403 -47.28 4.02 25.90
N ASP A 404 -48.28 3.44 25.26
CA ASP A 404 -48.17 2.19 24.51
C ASP A 404 -47.22 2.34 23.33
N GLY A 405 -46.46 1.28 23.07
CA GLY A 405 -46.08 0.93 21.70
C GLY A 405 -44.60 1.01 21.35
N TYR A 406 -43.76 0.12 21.90
CA TYR A 406 -42.68 -0.51 21.13
C TYR A 406 -42.47 -1.95 21.61
N SER A 407 -42.94 -2.89 20.81
CA SER A 407 -42.79 -4.33 21.02
C SER A 407 -41.37 -4.78 20.66
N PHE A 408 -40.50 -4.87 21.67
CA PHE A 408 -39.24 -5.61 21.54
C PHE A 408 -39.55 -7.11 21.46
N ARG A 409 -39.51 -7.68 20.24
CA ARG A 409 -39.50 -9.13 20.05
C ARG A 409 -38.19 -9.69 20.62
N ARG A 410 -38.26 -10.26 21.82
CA ARG A 410 -37.20 -11.13 22.36
C ARG A 410 -37.13 -12.40 21.53
N ALA A 411 -36.03 -12.57 20.79
CA ALA A 411 -35.67 -13.87 20.24
C ALA A 411 -35.34 -14.82 21.42
N LYS A 412 -36.22 -15.79 21.62
CA LYS A 412 -36.08 -16.85 22.63
C LYS A 412 -35.17 -17.92 22.04
N TRP A 413 -33.90 -17.93 22.44
CA TRP A 413 -32.99 -19.04 22.15
C TRP A 413 -33.47 -20.28 22.88
N ARG A 414 -33.86 -21.31 22.12
CA ARG A 414 -34.21 -22.63 22.63
C ARG A 414 -32.90 -23.43 22.68
N ILE A 415 -32.41 -23.67 23.89
CA ILE A 415 -31.33 -24.63 24.14
C ILE A 415 -31.96 -26.02 23.96
N GLY A 416 -31.56 -26.72 22.91
CA GLY A 416 -31.93 -28.12 22.69
C GLY A 416 -31.05 -29.02 23.56
N SER A 417 -31.61 -29.51 24.65
CA SER A 417 -31.06 -30.63 25.41
C SER A 417 -31.40 -31.93 24.65
N GLY A 418 -30.39 -32.53 24.00
CA GLY A 418 -30.48 -33.89 23.50
C GLY A 418 -30.10 -34.88 24.59
N SER A 419 -31.09 -35.57 25.16
CA SER A 419 -30.90 -36.77 25.97
C SER A 419 -31.00 -38.02 25.10
N ARG A 420 -30.07 -38.94 25.39
CA ARG A 420 -29.97 -40.38 25.12
C ARG A 420 -31.21 -41.15 24.67
N GLU A 421 -30.94 -42.16 23.82
CA GLU A 421 -31.24 -43.60 23.94
C GLU A 421 -30.53 -44.26 22.72
N VAL A 422 -29.78 -45.36 22.75
CA VAL A 422 -29.72 -46.59 23.57
C VAL A 422 -28.26 -46.97 23.84
#